data_AF-A0A924LLS3-F1
#
_entry.id   AF-A0A924LLS3-F1
#
_cell.length_a   1.000
_cell.length_b   1.000
_cell.length_c   1.000
_cell.angle_alpha   90.00
_cell.angle_beta   90.00
_cell.angle_gamma   90.00
#
_symmetry.space_group_name_H-M   'P 1'
#
loop_
_entity.id
_entity.type
_entity.pdbx_description
1 polymer ?
#
loop_
_entity_poly.entity_id
_entity_poly.type
_entity_poly.pdbx_seq_one_letter_code
_entity_poly.pdbx_strand_id
1 'polypeptide(L)'
;MLNAAAIARRSHEIDEVLRDAVARGAVAGVVALAGDANGTFYEAGFGRRDLAAETAMDPASVVWFASMTKIITSVAAMQLVEQGLLSLDGPIADILPGLANPQVMIGTQAEGHPILRPARRPITLR
;
A
#
# COMPACT_ATOMS: atom_id res chain seq x y z
N MET A 1 -12.29 25.47 -2.17
CA MET A 1 -13.15 24.45 -2.79
C MET A 1 -13.15 24.64 -4.30
N LEU A 2 -13.02 23.56 -5.08
CA LEU A 2 -13.23 23.62 -6.53
C LEU A 2 -14.73 23.77 -6.78
N ASN A 3 -15.12 24.61 -7.74
CA ASN A 3 -16.53 24.66 -8.16
C ASN A 3 -16.85 23.46 -9.08
N ALA A 4 -18.15 23.18 -9.27
CA ALA A 4 -18.61 22.02 -10.04
C ALA A 4 -18.05 21.99 -11.48
N ALA A 5 -17.92 23.14 -12.13
CA ALA A 5 -17.36 23.24 -13.48
C ALA A 5 -15.86 22.87 -13.52
N ALA A 6 -15.09 23.28 -12.51
CA ALA A 6 -13.68 22.93 -12.39
C ALA A 6 -13.49 21.43 -12.09
N ILE A 7 -14.36 20.84 -11.27
CA ILE A 7 -14.37 19.39 -11.04
C ILE A 7 -14.67 18.65 -12.33
N ALA A 8 -15.76 18.99 -13.03
CA ALA A 8 -16.15 18.34 -14.28
C ALA A 8 -15.04 18.38 -15.33
N ARG A 9 -14.40 19.54 -15.52
CA ARG A 9 -13.26 19.67 -16.44
C ARG A 9 -12.09 18.77 -16.06
N ARG A 10 -11.70 18.76 -14.77
CA ARG A 10 -10.59 17.92 -14.29
C ARG A 10 -10.90 16.44 -14.39
N SER A 11 -12.13 16.03 -14.07
CA SER A 11 -12.57 14.64 -14.23
C SER A 11 -12.43 14.19 -15.68
N HIS A 12 -12.83 15.02 -16.64
CA HIS A 12 -12.65 14.73 -18.06
C HIS A 12 -11.17 14.61 -18.46
N GLU A 13 -10.31 15.51 -17.99
CA GLU A 13 -8.85 15.43 -18.24
C GLU A 13 -8.25 14.13 -17.66
N ILE A 14 -8.69 13.69 -16.48
CA ILE A 14 -8.25 12.42 -15.86
C ILE A 14 -8.76 11.23 -16.68
N ASP A 15 -10.04 11.23 -17.09
CA ASP A 15 -10.63 10.19 -17.95
C ASP A 15 -9.81 10.00 -19.23
N GLU A 16 -9.47 11.09 -19.93
CA GLU A 16 -8.70 11.02 -21.17
C GLU A 16 -7.34 10.36 -20.97
N VAL A 17 -6.60 10.74 -19.92
CA VAL A 17 -5.28 10.17 -19.62
C VAL A 17 -5.39 8.67 -19.31
N LEU A 18 -6.38 8.26 -18.52
CA LEU A 18 -6.53 6.87 -18.11
C LEU A 18 -7.06 5.99 -19.27
N ARG A 19 -7.98 6.52 -20.09
CA ARG A 19 -8.45 5.84 -21.30
C ARG A 19 -7.34 5.68 -22.33
N ASP A 20 -6.49 6.70 -22.54
CA ASP A 20 -5.34 6.60 -23.44
C ASP A 20 -4.35 5.52 -22.97
N ALA A 21 -4.05 5.47 -21.66
CA ALA A 21 -3.17 4.46 -21.09
C ALA A 21 -3.67 3.03 -21.33
N VAL A 22 -4.99 2.80 -21.24
CA VAL A 22 -5.61 1.53 -21.59
C VAL A 22 -5.57 1.27 -23.10
N ALA A 23 -5.96 2.27 -23.92
CA ALA A 23 -6.06 2.14 -25.37
C ALA A 23 -4.71 1.79 -26.02
N ARG A 24 -3.61 2.34 -25.50
CA ARG A 24 -2.25 2.05 -25.97
C ARG A 24 -1.63 0.79 -25.35
N GLY A 25 -2.36 0.08 -24.49
CA GLY A 25 -1.93 -1.17 -23.86
C GLY A 25 -0.89 -1.01 -22.74
N ALA A 26 -0.75 0.18 -22.16
CA ALA A 26 0.19 0.38 -21.03
C ALA A 26 -0.28 -0.33 -19.76
N VAL A 27 -1.60 -0.45 -19.58
CA VAL A 27 -2.25 -1.23 -18.52
C VAL A 27 -3.49 -1.94 -19.08
N ALA A 28 -3.83 -3.11 -18.53
CA ALA A 28 -5.05 -3.84 -18.91
C ALA A 28 -6.34 -3.11 -18.46
N GLY A 29 -6.28 -2.54 -17.26
CA GLY A 29 -7.35 -1.74 -16.67
C GLY A 29 -6.82 -0.95 -15.48
N VAL A 30 -7.53 0.11 -15.13
CA VAL A 30 -7.15 1.05 -14.07
C VAL A 30 -8.38 1.57 -13.35
N VAL A 31 -8.26 1.76 -12.04
CA VAL A 31 -9.23 2.49 -11.21
C VAL A 31 -8.50 3.68 -10.61
N ALA A 32 -9.16 4.83 -10.58
CA ALA A 32 -8.64 6.03 -9.94
C ALA A 32 -9.72 6.72 -9.11
N LEU A 33 -9.32 7.21 -7.93
CA LEU A 33 -10.15 8.00 -7.03
C LEU A 33 -9.39 9.28 -6.67
N ALA A 34 -10.10 10.40 -6.59
CA ALA A 34 -9.58 11.65 -6.05
C ALA A 34 -10.63 12.31 -5.13
N GLY A 35 -10.16 12.81 -4.01
CA GLY A 35 -11.00 13.42 -2.98
C GLY A 35 -10.25 14.45 -2.16
N ASP A 36 -11.01 15.19 -1.35
CA ASP A 36 -10.49 16.09 -0.34
C ASP A 36 -11.19 15.86 1.01
N ALA A 37 -11.02 16.78 1.97
CA ALA A 37 -11.62 16.67 3.30
C ALA A 37 -13.17 16.58 3.28
N ASN A 38 -13.83 16.96 2.18
CA ASN A 38 -15.28 16.89 2.00
C ASN A 38 -15.73 15.59 1.30
N GLY A 39 -14.78 14.72 0.92
CA GLY A 39 -15.04 13.43 0.29
C GLY A 39 -14.48 13.31 -1.12
N THR A 40 -14.86 12.22 -1.78
CA THR A 40 -14.45 11.87 -3.15
C THR A 40 -15.21 12.74 -4.16
N PHE A 41 -14.50 13.42 -5.05
CA PHE A 41 -15.09 14.18 -6.15
C PHE A 41 -14.86 13.55 -7.53
N TYR A 42 -14.04 12.50 -7.59
CA TYR A 42 -13.74 11.74 -8.80
C TYR A 42 -13.51 10.27 -8.44
N GLU A 43 -14.16 9.38 -9.17
CA GLU A 43 -14.03 7.93 -9.04
C GLU A 43 -14.42 7.29 -10.37
N ALA A 44 -13.50 6.58 -11.01
CA ALA A 44 -13.74 5.93 -12.29
C ALA A 44 -12.84 4.71 -12.50
N GLY A 45 -13.27 3.82 -13.38
CA GLY A 45 -12.49 2.69 -13.86
C GLY A 45 -12.54 2.57 -15.39
N PHE A 46 -11.42 2.13 -15.98
CA PHE A 46 -11.27 1.95 -17.42
C PHE A 46 -10.53 0.66 -17.74
N GLY A 47 -10.83 0.08 -18.90
CA GLY A 47 -10.23 -1.19 -19.34
C GLY A 47 -10.86 -2.40 -18.66
N ARG A 48 -10.09 -3.48 -18.55
CA ARG A 48 -10.57 -4.78 -18.09
C ARG A 48 -9.79 -5.27 -16.89
N ARG A 49 -10.50 -5.86 -15.93
CA ARG A 49 -9.90 -6.47 -14.72
C ARG A 49 -9.40 -7.89 -14.94
N ASP A 50 -9.89 -8.53 -16.00
CA ASP A 50 -9.48 -9.83 -16.46
C ASP A 50 -9.20 -9.70 -17.97
N LEU A 51 -8.10 -10.25 -18.46
CA LEU A 51 -7.79 -10.23 -19.89
C LEU A 51 -8.39 -11.43 -20.65
N ALA A 52 -8.73 -12.50 -19.92
CA ALA A 52 -9.38 -13.69 -20.46
C ALA A 52 -10.91 -13.55 -20.48
N ALA A 53 -11.47 -12.68 -19.64
CA ALA A 53 -12.90 -12.36 -19.61
C ALA A 53 -13.13 -10.89 -19.95
N GLU A 54 -14.25 -10.54 -20.59
CA GLU A 54 -14.60 -9.15 -20.92
C GLU A 54 -15.13 -8.36 -19.70
N THR A 55 -14.62 -8.64 -18.51
CA THR A 55 -15.08 -7.98 -17.28
C THR A 55 -14.42 -6.60 -17.15
N ALA A 56 -15.25 -5.56 -17.11
CA ALA A 56 -14.78 -4.19 -16.94
C ALA A 56 -14.01 -4.01 -15.63
N MET A 57 -12.99 -3.17 -15.66
CA MET A 57 -12.38 -2.62 -14.45
C MET A 57 -13.23 -1.45 -13.96
N ASP A 58 -13.71 -1.52 -12.73
CA ASP A 58 -14.55 -0.50 -12.10
C ASP A 58 -14.12 -0.26 -10.64
N PRO A 59 -14.61 0.79 -9.97
CA PRO A 59 -14.23 1.08 -8.59
C PRO A 59 -14.64 0.02 -7.56
N ALA A 60 -15.60 -0.86 -7.88
CA ALA A 60 -16.01 -1.97 -7.03
C ALA A 60 -15.15 -3.23 -7.24
N SER A 61 -14.19 -3.19 -8.17
CA SER A 61 -13.37 -4.32 -8.53
C SER A 61 -12.42 -4.70 -7.39
N VAL A 62 -12.48 -5.96 -6.98
CA VAL A 62 -11.53 -6.53 -6.02
C VAL A 62 -10.16 -6.67 -6.69
N VAL A 63 -9.17 -5.96 -6.14
CA VAL A 63 -7.79 -5.93 -6.65
C VAL A 63 -6.81 -6.50 -5.62
N TRP A 64 -5.67 -6.97 -6.11
CA TRP A 64 -4.57 -7.34 -5.24
C TRP A 64 -3.81 -6.09 -4.79
N PHE A 65 -4.01 -5.70 -3.53
CA PHE A 65 -3.46 -4.46 -2.97
C PHE A 65 -1.95 -4.53 -2.64
N ALA A 66 -1.34 -5.71 -2.69
CA ALA A 66 0.09 -5.94 -2.48
C ALA A 66 0.66 -5.15 -1.27
N SER A 67 1.71 -4.35 -1.48
CA SER A 67 2.34 -3.58 -0.40
C SER A 67 1.47 -2.46 0.18
N MET A 68 0.38 -2.04 -0.49
CA MET A 68 -0.55 -1.05 0.09
C MET A 68 -1.25 -1.56 1.34
N THR A 69 -1.28 -2.89 1.56
CA THR A 69 -1.70 -3.51 2.82
C THR A 69 -0.93 -2.98 4.03
N LYS A 70 0.32 -2.53 3.86
CA LYS A 70 1.13 -1.95 4.95
C LYS A 70 0.46 -0.77 5.61
N ILE A 71 -0.26 0.08 4.86
CA ILE A 71 -0.99 1.22 5.42
C ILE A 71 -2.06 0.74 6.40
N ILE A 72 -2.82 -0.29 6.01
CA ILE A 72 -3.86 -0.89 6.85
C ILE A 72 -3.22 -1.51 8.11
N THR A 73 -2.13 -2.27 7.94
CA THR A 73 -1.40 -2.86 9.07
C THR A 73 -0.84 -1.80 10.03
N SER A 74 -0.29 -0.70 9.51
CA SER A 74 0.21 0.40 10.33
C SER A 74 -0.91 1.08 11.13
N VAL A 75 -2.08 1.31 10.54
CA VAL A 75 -3.25 1.85 11.27
C VAL A 75 -3.69 0.89 12.37
N ALA A 76 -3.80 -0.41 12.07
CA ALA A 76 -4.16 -1.41 13.08
C ALA A 76 -3.14 -1.46 14.23
N ALA A 77 -1.84 -1.38 13.92
CA ALA A 77 -0.80 -1.32 14.94
C ALA A 77 -0.93 -0.05 15.81
N MET A 78 -1.22 1.11 15.21
CA MET A 78 -1.43 2.36 15.95
C MET A 78 -2.69 2.32 16.82
N GLN A 79 -3.76 1.67 16.39
CA GLN A 79 -4.95 1.44 17.22
C GLN A 79 -4.62 0.62 18.48
N LEU A 80 -3.73 -0.38 18.35
CA LEU A 80 -3.24 -1.15 19.51
C LEU A 80 -2.33 -0.32 20.43
N VAL A 81 -1.57 0.63 19.87
CA VAL A 81 -0.81 1.61 20.66
C VAL A 81 -1.74 2.52 21.45
N GLU A 82 -2.79 3.05 20.82
CA GLU A 82 -3.80 3.89 21.49
C GLU A 82 -4.51 3.15 22.63
N GLN A 83 -4.71 1.83 22.48
CA GLN A 83 -5.30 0.96 23.51
C GLN A 83 -4.30 0.56 24.61
N GLY A 84 -3.02 0.94 24.51
CA GLY A 84 -1.96 0.54 25.45
C GLY A 84 -1.55 -0.93 25.36
N LEU A 85 -1.94 -1.63 24.29
CA LEU A 85 -1.60 -3.05 24.07
C LEU A 85 -0.27 -3.22 23.34
N LEU A 86 0.17 -2.21 22.58
CA LEU A 86 1.51 -2.11 22.01
C LEU A 86 2.18 -0.82 22.47
N SER A 87 3.51 -0.82 22.47
CA SER A 87 4.31 0.38 22.68
C SER A 87 5.15 0.64 21.43
N LEU A 88 5.23 1.90 21.00
CA LEU A 88 6.07 2.30 19.87
C LEU A 88 7.55 2.03 20.16
N ASP A 89 7.97 2.30 21.39
CA ASP A 89 9.38 2.34 21.80
C ASP A 89 9.74 1.23 22.81
N GLY A 90 8.76 0.39 23.18
CA GLY A 90 8.97 -0.82 23.98
C GLY A 90 9.64 -1.95 23.17
N PRO A 91 10.34 -2.89 23.83
CA PRO A 91 10.99 -4.00 23.14
C PRO A 91 9.93 -4.95 22.57
N ILE A 92 10.04 -5.28 21.28
CA ILE A 92 9.11 -6.21 20.62
C ILE A 92 9.16 -7.62 21.22
N ALA A 93 10.23 -7.96 21.94
CA ALA A 93 10.45 -9.24 22.59
C ALA A 93 9.31 -9.64 23.53
N ASP A 94 8.63 -8.65 24.14
CA ASP A 94 7.50 -8.86 25.05
C ASP A 94 6.28 -9.46 24.31
N ILE A 95 6.18 -9.24 22.99
CA ILE A 95 5.10 -9.72 22.12
C ILE A 95 5.57 -10.86 21.21
N LEU A 96 6.80 -10.77 20.70
CA LEU A 96 7.41 -11.70 19.77
C LEU A 96 8.77 -12.17 20.32
N PRO A 97 8.81 -13.16 21.22
CA PRO A 97 10.05 -13.62 21.86
C PRO A 97 11.11 -14.11 20.88
N GLY A 98 10.71 -14.62 19.70
CA GLY A 98 11.64 -15.01 18.63
C GLY A 98 12.46 -13.86 18.05
N LEU A 99 12.05 -12.60 18.29
CA LEU A 99 12.76 -11.39 17.89
C LEU A 99 13.55 -10.74 19.03
N ALA A 100 13.73 -11.43 20.18
CA ALA A 100 14.48 -10.89 21.30
C ALA A 100 15.98 -10.72 21.00
N ASN A 101 16.57 -11.65 20.25
CA ASN A 101 18.02 -11.69 19.97
C ASN A 101 18.31 -11.88 18.47
N PRO A 102 17.84 -10.96 17.59
CA PRO A 102 17.97 -11.13 16.15
C PRO A 102 19.44 -11.02 15.72
N GLN A 103 19.81 -11.86 14.76
CA GLN A 103 21.10 -11.80 14.10
C GLN A 103 21.00 -10.91 12.85
N VAL A 104 22.00 -10.05 12.66
CA VAL A 104 22.11 -9.16 11.50
C VAL A 104 23.16 -9.74 10.56
N MET A 105 22.77 -9.99 9.32
CA MET A 105 23.69 -10.38 8.26
C MET A 105 24.56 -9.20 7.85
N ILE A 106 25.88 -9.40 7.86
CA ILE A 106 26.89 -8.39 7.53
C ILE A 106 27.76 -8.76 6.33
N GLY A 107 27.51 -9.92 5.74
CA GLY A 107 28.22 -10.38 4.56
C GLY A 107 28.01 -11.86 4.33
N THR A 108 28.80 -12.40 3.42
CA THR A 108 28.77 -13.80 3.01
C THR A 108 30.20 -14.32 2.96
N GLN A 109 30.43 -15.51 3.50
CA GLN A 109 31.70 -16.24 3.44
C GLN A 109 31.93 -16.80 2.03
N ALA A 110 33.06 -17.48 1.84
CA ALA A 110 33.18 -18.43 0.74
C ALA A 110 32.07 -19.49 0.87
N GLU A 111 31.70 -20.12 -0.25
CA GLU A 111 30.59 -21.10 -0.32
C GLU A 111 29.17 -20.58 -0.01
N GLY A 112 28.98 -19.28 0.23
CA GLY A 112 27.65 -18.66 0.35
C GLY A 112 27.08 -18.62 1.77
N HIS A 113 27.84 -19.03 2.79
CA HIS A 113 27.38 -18.99 4.19
C HIS A 113 27.26 -17.55 4.73
N PRO A 114 26.21 -17.18 5.47
CA PRO A 114 26.05 -15.82 5.98
C PRO A 114 27.03 -15.52 7.13
N ILE A 115 27.62 -14.33 7.12
CA ILE A 115 28.34 -13.77 8.26
C ILE A 115 27.31 -12.98 9.09
N LEU A 116 27.12 -13.38 10.34
CA LEU A 116 26.13 -12.82 11.25
C LEU A 116 26.79 -12.11 12.43
N ARG A 117 26.09 -11.12 12.99
CA ARG A 117 26.40 -10.53 14.30
C ARG A 117 25.12 -10.28 15.10
N PRO A 118 25.18 -10.17 16.43
CA PRO A 118 24.03 -9.71 17.21
C PRO A 118 23.57 -8.29 16.80
N ALA A 119 22.26 -8.04 16.90
CA ALA A 119 21.72 -6.69 16.83
C ALA A 119 22.23 -5.82 18.00
N ARG A 120 22.41 -4.52 17.75
CA ARG A 120 22.98 -3.58 18.76
C ARG A 120 21.95 -3.04 19.74
N ARG A 121 20.67 -3.15 19.40
CA ARG A 121 19.53 -2.67 20.19
C ARG A 121 18.34 -3.60 19.97
N PRO A 122 17.40 -3.68 20.93
CA PRO A 122 16.14 -4.37 20.72
C PRO A 122 15.40 -3.82 19.50
N ILE A 123 14.63 -4.69 18.83
CA ILE A 123 13.66 -4.26 17.84
C ILE A 123 12.48 -3.62 18.60
N THR A 124 12.00 -2.50 18.08
CA THR A 124 10.81 -1.78 18.54
C THR A 124 9.74 -1.82 17.45
N LEU A 125 8.52 -1.37 17.74
CA LEU A 125 7.48 -1.24 16.71
C LEU A 125 7.84 -0.12 15.70
N ARG A 126 8.50 0.94 16.16
CA ARG A 126 9.00 2.06 15.32
C ARG A 126 10.25 1.70 14.52
#